data_AF-B7KQC5-F1
#
_entry.id   AF-B7KQC5-F1
#
_cell.length_a   1.000
_cell.length_b   1.000
_cell.length_c   1.000
_cell.angle_alpha   90.00
_cell.angle_beta   90.00
_cell.angle_gamma   90.00
#
_symmetry.space_group_name_H-M   'P 1'
#
loop_
_entity.id
_entity.type
_entity.pdbx_description
1 polymer ?
#
loop_
_entity_poly.entity_id
_entity_poly.type
_entity_poly.pdbx_seq_one_letter_code
_entity_poly.pdbx_strand_id
1 'polypeptide(L)'
;MMPAVCLRDPWSTRAFDPQRLLVQAYTRLILLPARADGSKMAVIAPFGTREICLIETLAADAPPESVALRVELYDRARGHAVESMACNDLEEAEAATTELMKDAREADFGCSPPSSGQPCADAAGR
;
A
#
# COMPACT_ATOMS: atom_id res chain seq x y z
N MET A 1 -36.38 6.64 9.10
CA MET A 1 -35.10 7.33 9.32
C MET A 1 -34.20 6.36 10.06
N MET A 2 -33.35 5.63 9.35
CA MET A 2 -32.41 4.69 9.97
C MET A 2 -31.08 5.43 10.16
N PRO A 3 -30.44 5.33 11.34
CA PRO A 3 -29.14 5.94 11.52
C PRO A 3 -28.16 5.28 10.56
N ALA A 4 -27.38 6.10 9.86
CA ALA A 4 -26.22 5.63 9.12
C ALA A 4 -25.37 4.83 10.09
N VAL A 5 -25.23 3.54 9.84
CA VAL A 5 -24.25 2.71 10.53
C VAL A 5 -22.92 3.33 10.15
N CYS A 6 -22.31 4.10 11.06
CA CYS A 6 -20.90 4.43 10.97
C CYS A 6 -20.18 3.08 10.93
N LEU A 7 -19.89 2.59 9.72
CA LEU A 7 -19.03 1.44 9.52
C LEU A 7 -17.82 1.71 10.38
N ARG A 8 -17.65 0.88 11.42
CA ARG A 8 -16.45 0.88 12.25
C ARG A 8 -15.29 0.93 11.28
N ASP A 9 -14.59 2.05 11.31
CA ASP A 9 -13.38 2.27 10.56
C ASP A 9 -12.47 1.06 10.86
N PRO A 10 -12.30 0.11 9.91
CA PRO A 10 -11.55 -1.12 10.17
C PRO A 10 -10.09 -0.83 10.50
N TRP A 11 -9.65 0.41 10.27
CA TRP A 11 -8.30 0.91 10.44
C TRP A 11 -8.12 1.72 11.74
N SER A 12 -9.21 2.14 12.41
CA SER A 12 -9.17 2.96 13.64
C SER A 12 -8.70 2.21 14.89
N THR A 13 -8.76 0.87 14.92
CA THR A 13 -8.43 0.06 16.13
C THR A 13 -7.19 -0.82 16.02
N ARG A 14 -6.51 -0.86 14.87
CA ARG A 14 -5.15 -1.42 14.79
C ARG A 14 -4.20 -0.27 14.63
N ALA A 15 -3.50 0.09 15.70
CA ALA A 15 -2.27 0.84 15.56
C ALA A 15 -1.41 0.05 14.56
N PHE A 16 -1.26 0.59 13.36
CA PHE A 16 -0.33 0.04 12.40
C PHE A 16 1.03 0.26 12.99
N ASP A 17 1.71 -0.83 13.24
CA ASP A 17 3.11 -0.87 13.64
C ASP A 17 3.88 -1.20 12.35
N PRO A 18 4.42 -0.17 11.65
CA PRO A 18 5.07 -0.36 10.36
C PRO A 18 6.24 -1.31 10.46
N GLN A 19 7.01 -1.21 11.55
CA GLN A 19 8.14 -2.08 11.84
C GLN A 19 7.70 -3.55 11.94
N ARG A 20 6.68 -3.84 12.76
CA ARG A 20 6.18 -5.21 12.91
C ARG A 20 5.67 -5.79 11.59
N LEU A 21 4.95 -5.00 10.80
CA LEU A 21 4.43 -5.45 9.50
C LEU A 21 5.56 -5.67 8.49
N LEU A 22 6.55 -4.78 8.46
CA LEU A 22 7.74 -4.91 7.62
C LEU A 22 8.52 -6.18 7.95
N VAL A 23 8.83 -6.42 9.22
CA VAL A 23 9.56 -7.63 9.66
C VAL A 23 8.80 -8.91 9.28
N GLN A 24 7.48 -8.90 9.42
CA GLN A 24 6.65 -10.02 8.97
C GLN A 24 6.71 -10.22 7.46
N ALA A 25 6.68 -9.15 6.67
CA ALA A 25 6.79 -9.23 5.21
C ALA A 25 8.18 -9.74 4.81
N TYR A 26 9.24 -9.21 5.41
CA TYR A 26 10.63 -9.62 5.16
C TYR A 26 10.85 -11.11 5.47
N THR A 27 10.33 -11.58 6.60
CA THR A 27 10.41 -13.02 6.95
C THR A 27 9.67 -13.91 5.94
N ARG A 28 8.56 -13.44 5.36
CA ARG A 28 7.80 -14.19 4.35
C ARG A 28 8.51 -14.28 3.00
N LEU A 29 9.36 -13.30 2.64
CA LEU A 29 10.06 -13.30 1.34
C LEU A 29 10.85 -14.59 1.10
N ILE A 30 11.44 -15.18 2.15
CA ILE A 30 12.19 -16.43 2.07
C ILE A 30 11.34 -17.55 1.44
N LEU A 31 10.04 -17.57 1.73
CA LEU A 31 9.09 -18.60 1.28
C LEU A 31 8.43 -18.28 -0.07
N LEU A 32 8.60 -17.07 -0.59
CA LEU A 32 7.93 -16.63 -1.81
C LEU A 32 8.81 -16.91 -3.04
N PRO A 33 8.20 -17.38 -4.14
CA PRO A 33 8.94 -17.61 -5.38
C PRO A 33 9.44 -16.28 -5.95
N ALA A 34 10.59 -16.34 -6.62
CA ALA A 34 11.07 -15.22 -7.42
C ALA A 34 10.14 -15.01 -8.63
N ARG A 35 9.99 -13.75 -9.01
CA ARG A 35 9.31 -13.28 -10.21
C ARG A 35 10.19 -13.49 -11.44
N ALA A 36 9.65 -13.21 -12.62
CA ALA A 36 10.37 -13.33 -13.89
C ALA A 36 11.63 -12.45 -13.95
N ASP A 37 11.67 -11.35 -13.20
CA ASP A 37 12.82 -10.45 -13.09
C ASP A 37 13.81 -10.85 -11.97
N GLY A 38 13.59 -11.99 -11.32
CA GLY A 38 14.41 -12.48 -10.20
C GLY A 38 14.06 -11.84 -8.85
N SER A 39 13.18 -10.84 -8.79
CA SER A 39 12.77 -10.22 -7.54
C SER A 39 11.75 -11.06 -6.78
N LYS A 40 11.72 -10.93 -5.46
CA LYS A 40 10.67 -11.46 -4.60
C LYS A 40 9.82 -10.32 -4.06
N MET A 41 8.52 -10.54 -3.92
CA MET A 41 7.60 -9.54 -3.37
C MET A 41 6.78 -10.12 -2.22
N ALA A 42 6.72 -9.40 -1.10
CA ALA A 42 5.80 -9.67 0.00
C ALA A 42 4.95 -8.42 0.29
N VAL A 43 3.67 -8.61 0.54
CA VAL A 43 2.76 -7.52 0.92
C VAL A 43 2.98 -7.16 2.39
N ILE A 44 3.22 -5.88 2.66
CA ILE A 44 3.29 -5.31 4.02
C ILE A 44 1.88 -4.99 4.51
N ALA A 45 1.12 -4.21 3.75
CA ALA A 45 -0.24 -3.81 4.11
C ALA A 45 -1.12 -3.44 2.90
N PRO A 46 -2.41 -3.79 2.92
CA PRO A 46 -3.38 -3.37 1.90
C PRO A 46 -4.07 -2.04 2.22
N PHE A 47 -4.38 -1.26 1.18
CA PHE A 47 -5.13 0.00 1.21
C PHE A 47 -6.09 0.06 0.01
N GLY A 48 -7.33 -0.40 0.17
CA GLY A 48 -8.29 -0.47 -0.94
C GLY A 48 -7.77 -1.30 -2.11
N THR A 49 -7.63 -0.67 -3.29
CA THR A 49 -7.06 -1.29 -4.51
C THR A 49 -5.53 -1.22 -4.57
N ARG A 50 -4.89 -0.60 -3.57
CA ARG A 50 -3.43 -0.44 -3.47
C ARG A 50 -2.86 -1.32 -2.36
N GLU A 51 -1.56 -1.56 -2.43
CA GLU A 51 -0.78 -2.25 -1.41
C GLU A 51 0.55 -1.57 -1.21
N ILE A 52 1.05 -1.65 0.00
CA ILE A 52 2.47 -1.44 0.25
C ILE A 52 3.14 -2.80 0.24
N CYS A 53 4.18 -2.92 -0.57
CA CYS A 53 4.90 -4.16 -0.83
C CYS A 53 6.39 -3.97 -0.53
N LEU A 54 7.01 -5.01 0.05
CA LEU A 54 8.44 -5.13 0.14
C LEU A 54 8.94 -5.96 -1.05
N ILE A 55 9.93 -5.42 -1.76
CA ILE A 55 10.62 -6.09 -2.85
C ILE A 55 12.07 -6.37 -2.44
N GLU A 56 12.50 -7.60 -2.65
CA GLU A 56 13.89 -8.02 -2.50
C GLU A 56 14.41 -8.46 -3.87
N THR A 57 15.53 -7.91 -4.30
CA THR A 57 16.22 -8.34 -5.52
C THR A 57 17.63 -8.78 -5.17
N LEU A 58 17.96 -10.01 -5.55
CA LEU A 58 19.32 -10.53 -5.51
C LEU A 58 19.81 -10.65 -6.96
N ALA A 59 20.89 -9.96 -7.30
CA ALA A 59 21.50 -10.13 -8.60
C ALA A 59 22.07 -11.56 -8.73
N ALA A 60 21.94 -12.17 -9.90
CA ALA A 60 22.18 -13.61 -10.13
C ALA A 60 23.56 -14.11 -9.65
N ASP A 61 24.57 -13.25 -9.68
CA ASP A 61 25.96 -13.56 -9.29
C ASP A 61 26.43 -12.76 -8.06
N ALA A 62 25.52 -12.09 -7.35
CA ALA A 62 25.89 -11.28 -6.20
C ALA A 62 25.88 -12.08 -4.89
N PRO A 63 26.79 -11.75 -3.95
CA PRO A 63 26.74 -12.29 -2.61
C PRO A 63 25.37 -12.02 -1.93
N PRO A 64 24.89 -12.90 -1.03
CA PRO A 64 23.63 -12.71 -0.32
C PRO A 64 23.49 -11.38 0.43
N GLU A 65 24.60 -10.78 0.87
CA GLU A 65 24.64 -9.48 1.51
C GLU A 65 24.39 -8.30 0.55
N SER A 66 24.42 -8.54 -0.77
CA SER A 66 24.18 -7.52 -1.81
C SER A 66 22.71 -7.41 -2.22
N VAL A 67 21.81 -7.84 -1.34
CA VAL A 67 20.36 -7.70 -1.54
C VAL A 67 19.99 -6.23 -1.68
N ALA A 68 19.24 -5.91 -2.73
CA ALA A 68 18.60 -4.61 -2.88
C ALA A 68 17.16 -4.69 -2.38
N LEU A 69 16.82 -3.83 -1.40
CA LEU A 69 15.46 -3.69 -0.90
C LEU A 69 14.77 -2.49 -1.53
N ARG A 70 13.47 -2.63 -1.81
CA ARG A 70 12.59 -1.52 -2.16
C ARG A 70 11.26 -1.65 -1.46
N VAL A 71 10.66 -0.52 -1.10
CA VAL A 71 9.26 -0.46 -0.67
C VAL A 71 8.47 0.22 -1.77
N GLU A 72 7.41 -0.45 -2.22
CA GLU A 72 6.59 0.01 -3.33
C GLU A 72 5.13 0.21 -2.88
N LEU A 73 4.53 1.34 -3.28
CA LEU A 73 3.07 1.49 -3.30
C LEU A 73 2.57 0.95 -4.63
N TYR A 74 1.95 -0.21 -4.61
CA TYR A 74 1.52 -0.97 -5.77
C TYR A 74 0.02 -0.83 -6.02
N ASP A 75 -0.39 -0.50 -7.26
CA ASP A 75 -1.79 -0.50 -7.68
C ASP A 75 -2.15 -1.87 -8.27
N ARG A 76 -2.97 -2.65 -7.55
CA ARG A 76 -3.38 -3.99 -8.00
C ARG A 76 -4.21 -3.96 -9.27
N ALA A 77 -5.06 -2.94 -9.43
CA ALA A 77 -5.96 -2.84 -10.56
C ALA A 77 -5.21 -2.53 -11.86
N ARG A 78 -4.12 -1.75 -11.75
CA ARG A 78 -3.26 -1.36 -12.88
C ARG A 78 -2.02 -2.22 -13.05
N GLY A 79 -1.71 -3.07 -12.08
CA GLY A 79 -0.61 -4.03 -12.14
C GLY A 79 0.79 -3.42 -12.10
N HIS A 80 0.98 -2.22 -11.55
CA HIS A 80 2.29 -1.56 -11.46
C HIS A 80 2.49 -0.75 -10.17
N ALA A 81 3.75 -0.46 -9.85
CA ALA A 81 4.12 0.42 -8.75
C ALA A 81 3.77 1.88 -9.10
N VAL A 82 2.95 2.50 -8.24
CA VAL A 82 2.66 3.94 -8.27
C VAL A 82 3.86 4.73 -7.75
N GLU A 83 4.50 4.19 -6.71
CA GLU A 83 5.69 4.76 -6.08
C GLU A 83 6.63 3.64 -5.65
N SER A 84 7.93 3.93 -5.69
CA SER A 84 8.99 2.97 -5.38
C SER A 84 10.15 3.69 -4.71
N MET A 85 10.47 3.28 -3.49
CA MET A 85 11.57 3.82 -2.69
C MET A 85 12.64 2.74 -2.53
N ALA A 86 13.88 3.03 -2.93
CA ALA A 86 15.01 2.15 -2.67
C ALA A 86 15.48 2.30 -1.23
N CYS A 87 15.85 1.18 -0.59
CA CYS A 87 16.27 1.13 0.80
C CYS A 87 17.58 0.35 0.91
N ASN A 88 18.55 0.93 1.62
CA ASN A 88 19.83 0.28 1.88
C ASN A 88 19.72 -0.81 2.96
N ASP A 89 18.77 -0.66 3.87
CA ASP A 89 18.54 -1.58 4.98
C ASP A 89 17.06 -1.60 5.43
N LEU A 90 16.78 -2.37 6.48
CA LEU A 90 15.44 -2.49 7.05
C LEU A 90 14.99 -1.22 7.80
N GLU A 91 15.90 -0.39 8.30
CA GLU A 91 15.56 0.86 8.98
C GLU A 91 15.05 1.89 7.97
N GLU A 92 15.74 2.04 6.85
CA GLU A 92 15.27 2.85 5.72
C GLU A 92 13.96 2.31 5.14
N ALA A 93 13.81 0.98 5.05
CA ALA A 93 12.55 0.37 4.60
C ALA A 93 11.39 0.62 5.58
N GLU A 94 11.65 0.70 6.88
CA GLU A 94 10.64 1.07 7.88
C GLU A 94 10.20 2.53 7.71
N ALA A 95 11.15 3.44 7.48
CA ALA A 95 10.86 4.85 7.21
C ALA A 95 10.01 5.00 5.93
N ALA A 96 10.41 4.35 4.84
CA ALA A 96 9.67 4.34 3.57
C ALA A 96 8.27 3.74 3.72
N THR A 97 8.14 2.63 4.46
CA THR A 97 6.85 2.01 4.77
C THR A 97 5.95 2.97 5.53
N THR A 98 6.50 3.68 6.52
CA THR A 98 5.76 4.64 7.33
C THR A 98 5.27 5.83 6.50
N GLU A 99 6.10 6.33 5.59
CA GLU A 99 5.75 7.40 4.65
C GLU A 99 4.61 6.96 3.71
N LEU A 100 4.81 5.85 2.99
CA LEU A 100 3.80 5.34 2.06
C LEU A 100 2.48 4.95 2.74
N MET A 101 2.52 4.52 4.01
CA MET A 101 1.29 4.27 4.79
C MET A 101 0.51 5.54 5.09
N LYS A 102 1.18 6.68 5.28
CA LYS A 102 0.49 7.97 5.46
C LYS A 102 -0.19 8.39 4.16
N ASP A 103 0.55 8.35 3.05
CA ASP A 103 0.05 8.77 1.75
C ASP A 103 -1.09 7.87 1.25
N ALA A 104 -0.96 6.56 1.43
CA ALA A 104 -2.02 5.61 1.05
C ALA A 104 -3.30 5.83 1.85
N ARG A 105 -3.20 6.21 3.14
CA ARG A 105 -4.37 6.55 3.95
C ARG A 105 -5.02 7.84 3.49
N GLU A 106 -4.25 8.89 3.29
CA GLU A 106 -4.78 10.18 2.83
C GLU A 106 -5.50 10.03 1.48
N ALA A 107 -4.97 9.20 0.58
CA ALA A 107 -5.61 8.88 -0.69
C ALA A 107 -6.90 8.05 -0.53
N ASP A 108 -6.96 7.12 0.43
CA ASP A 108 -8.14 6.28 0.69
C ASP A 108 -9.27 7.10 1.35
N PHE A 109 -8.93 7.99 2.29
CA PHE A 109 -9.89 8.91 2.91
C PHE A 109 -10.33 10.05 1.98
N GLY A 110 -9.47 10.47 1.04
CA GLY A 110 -9.75 11.53 0.08
C GLY A 110 -10.72 11.14 -1.04
N CYS A 111 -10.98 9.83 -1.25
CA CYS A 111 -11.91 9.35 -2.26
C CYS A 111 -13.33 9.19 -1.69
N SER A 112 -13.96 10.30 -1.29
CA SER A 112 -15.41 10.31 -1.13
C SER A 112 -16.06 10.18 -2.53
N PRO A 113 -16.99 9.25 -2.78
CA PRO A 113 -17.71 9.21 -4.05
C PRO A 113 -18.47 10.53 -4.24
N PRO A 114 -18.70 11.00 -5.49
CA PRO A 114 -19.52 12.17 -5.71
C PRO A 114 -20.88 11.95 -5.07
N SER A 115 -21.22 12.82 -4.13
CA SER A 115 -22.53 12.93 -3.49
C SER A 115 -23.61 12.91 -4.59
N SER A 116 -24.28 11.78 -4.73
CA SER A 116 -25.48 11.65 -5.57
C SER A 116 -26.56 12.53 -4.96
N GLY A 117 -26.68 13.75 -5.46
CA GLY A 117 -27.60 14.73 -4.89
C GLY A 117 -27.51 16.11 -5.52
N GLN A 118 -27.41 16.23 -6.84
CA GLN A 118 -27.85 17.44 -7.53
C GLN A 118 -29.26 17.20 -8.07
N PRO A 119 -30.32 17.80 -7.49
CA PRO A 119 -31.60 17.87 -8.17
C PRO A 119 -31.45 18.77 -9.40
N CYS A 120 -31.91 18.28 -10.55
CA CYS A 120 -32.11 19.09 -11.74
C CYS A 120 -32.98 20.29 -11.38
N ALA A 121 -32.42 21.50 -11.46
CA ALA A 121 -33.19 22.72 -11.45
C ALA A 121 -33.90 22.83 -12.81
N ASP A 122 -35.17 22.42 -12.86
CA ASP A 122 -36.04 22.81 -13.97
C ASP A 122 -36.49 24.25 -13.75
N ALA A 123 -35.91 25.14 -14.56
CA ALA A 123 -36.42 26.46 -14.81
C ALA A 123 -37.48 26.39 -15.91
N ALA A 124 -38.75 26.60 -15.55
CA ALA A 124 -39.79 27.11 -16.44
C ALA A 124 -40.84 27.78 -15.53
N GLY A 125 -41.08 29.09 -15.55
CA GLY A 125 -41.06 30.01 -16.67
C GLY A 125 -42.46 30.11 -17.26
N ARG A 126 -43.38 30.79 -16.57
CA ARG A 126 -44.41 31.72 -17.10
C ARG A 126 -45.28 32.29 -15.99
#